data_AF-A0A2M8LUC2-F1
#
_entry.id   AF-A0A2M8LUC2-F1
#
_cell.length_a   1.000
_cell.length_b   1.000
_cell.length_c   1.000
_cell.angle_alpha   90.00
_cell.angle_beta   90.00
_cell.angle_gamma   90.00
#
_symmetry.space_group_name_H-M   'P 1'
#
loop_
_entity.id
_entity.type
_entity.pdbx_description
1 polymer ?
#
loop_
_entity_poly.entity_id
_entity_poly.type
_entity_poly.pdbx_seq_one_letter_code
_entity_poly.pdbx_strand_id
1 'polypeptide(L)'
;MARTSVLAHATKVDPLPSHREELAEAGRMAPDQVEVILRRSDGGELALPPELARVLIASAGELASGHAVTVLASETQLSPAEAAELLGLSRPFVVRLLDSGEIPSSHLPGSSHRVVRLADVLAFQRKRQQRREGRRRIADAVDEAGLPY
;
A
#
# COMPACT_ATOMS: atom_id res chain seq x y z
N MET A 1 -3.62 -28.02 -5.54
CA MET A 1 -4.04 -26.92 -6.43
C MET A 1 -3.07 -25.76 -6.26
N ALA A 2 -2.56 -25.20 -7.37
CA ALA A 2 -1.73 -24.01 -7.31
C ALA A 2 -2.59 -22.82 -6.86
N ARG A 3 -2.11 -22.02 -5.89
CA ARG A 3 -2.80 -20.78 -5.52
C ARG A 3 -2.65 -19.80 -6.68
N THR A 4 -3.77 -19.23 -7.11
CA THR A 4 -3.79 -18.08 -7.99
C THR A 4 -3.18 -16.88 -7.25
N SER A 5 -2.24 -16.17 -7.89
CA SER A 5 -1.62 -14.96 -7.31
C SER A 5 -2.69 -13.90 -7.08
N VAL A 6 -2.79 -13.41 -5.84
CA VAL A 6 -3.73 -12.36 -5.46
C VAL A 6 -3.31 -11.03 -6.07
N LEU A 7 -2.00 -10.75 -6.09
CA LEU A 7 -1.48 -9.52 -6.70
C LEU A 7 -1.76 -9.47 -8.21
N ALA A 8 -1.68 -10.62 -8.91
CA ALA A 8 -1.93 -10.67 -10.35
C ALA A 8 -3.40 -10.39 -10.73
N HIS A 9 -4.35 -10.55 -9.81
CA HIS A 9 -5.78 -10.33 -10.06
C HIS A 9 -6.30 -9.05 -9.40
N ALA A 10 -5.45 -8.35 -8.68
CA ALA A 10 -5.81 -7.09 -8.06
C ALA A 10 -6.04 -6.03 -9.13
N THR A 11 -7.06 -5.19 -8.91
CA THR A 11 -7.25 -4.02 -9.77
C THR A 11 -6.06 -3.08 -9.56
N LYS A 12 -5.27 -2.94 -10.63
CA LYS A 12 -4.16 -2.00 -10.69
C LYS A 12 -4.51 -0.86 -11.64
N VAL A 13 -4.31 0.36 -11.15
CA VAL A 13 -4.48 1.59 -11.92
C VAL A 13 -3.11 2.24 -12.03
N ASP A 14 -2.61 2.35 -13.26
CA ASP A 14 -1.38 3.07 -13.55
C ASP A 14 -1.70 4.55 -13.85
N PRO A 15 -0.85 5.50 -13.41
CA PRO A 15 -1.10 6.92 -13.62
C PRO A 15 -0.91 7.30 -15.10
N LEU A 16 -1.80 8.16 -15.61
CA LEU A 16 -1.67 8.76 -16.93
C LEU A 16 -1.08 10.17 -16.80
N PRO A 17 0.05 10.48 -17.48
CA PRO A 17 0.69 11.80 -17.37
C PRO A 17 -0.24 12.97 -17.72
N SER A 18 -1.18 12.75 -18.65
CA SER A 18 -2.16 13.75 -19.09
C SER A 18 -3.18 14.13 -18.03
N HIS A 19 -3.40 13.30 -17.00
CA HIS A 19 -4.41 13.54 -15.94
C HIS A 19 -3.78 14.03 -14.63
N ARG A 20 -2.48 14.36 -14.64
CA ARG A 20 -1.73 14.63 -13.41
C ARG A 20 -2.26 15.84 -12.66
N GLU A 21 -2.69 16.88 -13.36
CA GLU A 21 -3.20 18.11 -12.76
C GLU A 21 -4.54 17.87 -12.07
N GLU A 22 -5.47 17.19 -12.74
CA GLU A 22 -6.78 16.84 -12.17
C GLU A 22 -6.64 15.89 -10.98
N LEU A 23 -5.75 14.90 -11.07
CA LEU A 23 -5.45 13.99 -9.97
C LEU A 23 -4.82 14.73 -8.78
N ALA A 24 -3.94 15.71 -9.03
CA ALA A 24 -3.33 16.51 -7.98
C ALA A 24 -4.34 17.43 -7.30
N GLU A 25 -5.30 17.97 -8.05
CA GLU A 25 -6.41 18.74 -7.49
C GLU A 25 -7.31 17.89 -6.61
N ALA A 26 -7.79 16.75 -7.14
CA ALA A 26 -8.62 15.81 -6.40
C ALA A 26 -7.92 15.31 -5.12
N GLY A 27 -6.62 15.01 -5.20
CA GLY A 27 -5.82 14.53 -4.06
C GLY A 27 -5.61 15.55 -2.94
N ARG A 28 -5.86 16.85 -3.17
CA ARG A 28 -5.80 17.91 -2.14
C ARG A 28 -7.13 18.15 -1.42
N MET A 29 -8.22 17.59 -1.91
CA MET A 29 -9.54 17.80 -1.34
C MET A 29 -9.70 17.05 -0.01
N ALA A 30 -10.48 17.61 0.91
CA ALA A 30 -10.83 16.94 2.16
C ALA A 30 -11.99 15.95 1.93
N PRO A 31 -11.85 14.65 2.20
CA PRO A 31 -12.88 13.66 1.85
C PRO A 31 -14.25 13.85 2.50
N ASP A 32 -14.31 14.53 3.64
CA ASP A 32 -15.52 14.89 4.36
C ASP A 32 -16.19 16.16 3.82
N GLN A 33 -15.52 16.88 2.92
CA GLN A 33 -16.01 18.12 2.28
C GLN A 33 -16.31 17.93 0.79
N VAL A 34 -16.29 16.69 0.29
CA VAL A 34 -16.52 16.36 -1.12
C VAL A 34 -17.67 15.38 -1.24
N GLU A 35 -18.60 15.70 -2.13
CA GLU A 35 -19.58 14.74 -2.64
C GLU A 35 -19.09 14.20 -3.98
N VAL A 36 -18.99 12.88 -4.10
CA VAL A 36 -18.61 12.22 -5.35
C VAL A 36 -19.83 11.61 -6.00
N ILE A 37 -20.11 11.99 -7.24
CA ILE A 37 -21.25 11.47 -8.01
C ILE A 37 -20.73 10.61 -9.15
N LEU A 38 -21.18 9.34 -9.20
CA LEU A 38 -21.03 8.50 -10.37
C LEU A 38 -22.14 8.82 -11.37
N ARG A 39 -21.76 9.46 -12.48
CA ARG A 39 -22.65 9.67 -13.61
C ARG A 39 -22.52 8.52 -14.60
N ARG A 40 -23.62 7.82 -14.83
CA ARG A 40 -23.72 6.71 -15.77
C ARG A 40 -23.97 7.23 -17.18
N SER A 41 -23.63 6.42 -18.18
CA SER A 41 -23.85 6.77 -19.60
C SER A 41 -25.32 6.96 -19.97
N ASP A 42 -26.25 6.39 -19.19
CA ASP A 42 -27.70 6.56 -19.34
C ASP A 42 -28.23 7.87 -18.73
N GLY A 43 -27.35 8.71 -18.18
CA GLY A 43 -27.71 9.96 -17.50
C GLY A 43 -28.13 9.78 -16.03
N GLY A 44 -28.18 8.55 -15.52
CA GLY A 44 -28.43 8.30 -14.10
C GLY A 44 -27.24 8.71 -13.24
N GLU A 45 -27.53 9.23 -12.05
CA GLU A 45 -26.53 9.67 -11.09
C GLU A 45 -26.65 8.86 -9.79
N LEU A 46 -25.51 8.52 -9.21
CA LEU A 46 -25.41 7.83 -7.92
C LEU A 46 -24.39 8.58 -7.05
N ALA A 47 -24.86 9.18 -5.96
CA ALA A 47 -23.99 9.72 -4.94
C ALA A 47 -23.25 8.58 -4.23
N LEU A 48 -21.92 8.68 -4.16
CA LEU A 48 -21.09 7.68 -3.51
C LEU A 48 -21.03 7.90 -2.00
N PRO A 49 -21.00 6.81 -1.20
CA PRO A 49 -20.75 6.91 0.23
C PRO A 49 -19.38 7.54 0.55
N PRO A 50 -19.23 8.18 1.72
CA PRO A 50 -17.99 8.84 2.14
C PRO A 50 -16.75 7.92 2.15
N GLU A 51 -16.94 6.62 2.38
CA GLU A 51 -15.86 5.62 2.33
C GLU A 51 -15.19 5.56 0.96
N LEU A 52 -15.98 5.65 -0.12
CA LEU A 52 -15.45 5.63 -1.48
C LEU A 52 -14.78 6.96 -1.84
N ALA A 53 -15.33 8.09 -1.40
CA ALA A 53 -14.70 9.40 -1.59
C ALA A 53 -13.29 9.43 -0.97
N ARG A 54 -13.13 8.89 0.25
CA ARG A 54 -11.83 8.73 0.92
C ARG A 54 -10.84 7.92 0.09
N VAL A 55 -11.27 6.78 -0.46
CA VAL A 55 -10.42 5.92 -1.30
C VAL A 55 -10.01 6.64 -2.58
N LEU A 56 -10.93 7.33 -3.25
CA LEU A 56 -10.67 8.03 -4.50
C LEU A 56 -9.69 9.18 -4.31
N ILE A 57 -9.88 10.02 -3.29
CA ILE A 57 -8.99 11.15 -3.00
C ILE A 57 -7.59 10.66 -2.63
N ALA A 58 -7.47 9.65 -1.76
CA ALA A 58 -6.17 9.07 -1.42
C ALA A 58 -5.47 8.48 -2.66
N SER A 59 -6.22 7.76 -3.50
CA SER A 59 -5.70 7.20 -4.75
C SER A 59 -5.25 8.28 -5.73
N ALA A 60 -5.99 9.38 -5.83
CA ALA A 60 -5.65 10.50 -6.69
C ALA A 60 -4.30 11.14 -6.31
N GLY A 61 -4.01 11.29 -5.01
CA GLY A 61 -2.72 11.77 -4.53
C GLY A 61 -1.54 10.87 -4.92
N GLU A 62 -1.70 9.56 -4.81
CA GLU A 62 -0.68 8.58 -5.23
C GLU A 62 -0.46 8.62 -6.76
N LEU A 63 -1.56 8.61 -7.53
CA LEU A 63 -1.50 8.68 -8.99
C LEU A 63 -0.87 10.00 -9.48
N ALA A 64 -1.20 11.13 -8.85
CA ALA A 64 -0.60 12.44 -9.14
C ALA A 64 0.92 12.49 -8.86
N SER A 65 1.38 11.68 -7.91
CA SER A 65 2.79 11.49 -7.57
C SER A 65 3.50 10.52 -8.51
N GLY A 66 2.79 9.93 -9.48
CA GLY A 66 3.33 8.96 -10.43
C GLY A 66 3.38 7.53 -9.88
N HIS A 67 2.74 7.26 -8.76
CA HIS A 67 2.63 5.91 -8.21
C HIS A 67 1.41 5.19 -8.78
N ALA A 68 1.55 3.91 -9.11
CA ALA A 68 0.40 3.07 -9.40
C ALA A 68 -0.36 2.72 -8.11
N VAL A 69 -1.69 2.61 -8.22
CA VAL A 69 -2.56 2.21 -7.10
C VAL A 69 -3.06 0.80 -7.33
N THR A 70 -2.99 -0.03 -6.29
CA THR A 70 -3.52 -1.40 -6.32
C THR A 70 -4.55 -1.56 -5.20
N VAL A 71 -5.75 -2.02 -5.55
CA VAL A 71 -6.84 -2.24 -4.60
C VAL A 71 -6.82 -3.70 -4.13
N LEU A 72 -6.64 -3.89 -2.82
CA LEU A 72 -6.64 -5.19 -2.16
C LEU A 72 -7.59 -5.16 -0.96
N ALA A 73 -8.28 -6.26 -0.71
CA ALA A 73 -9.06 -6.41 0.52
C ALA A 73 -8.12 -6.48 1.73
N SER A 74 -8.48 -5.84 2.84
CA SER A 74 -7.63 -5.82 4.05
C SER A 74 -7.35 -7.22 4.61
N GLU A 75 -8.28 -8.16 4.43
CA GLU A 75 -8.16 -9.56 4.87
C GLU A 75 -7.36 -10.46 3.91
N THR A 76 -6.72 -9.86 2.90
CA THR A 76 -5.94 -10.59 1.92
C THR A 76 -4.81 -11.38 2.58
N GLN A 77 -4.70 -12.66 2.23
CA GLN A 77 -3.54 -13.49 2.55
C GLN A 77 -2.61 -13.58 1.36
N LEU A 78 -1.35 -13.27 1.59
CA LEU A 78 -0.26 -13.27 0.63
C LEU A 78 0.63 -14.49 0.87
N SER A 79 1.20 -15.01 -0.21
CA SER A 79 2.36 -15.89 -0.15
C SER A 79 3.62 -15.10 0.27
N PRO A 80 4.69 -15.77 0.73
CA PRO A 80 5.97 -15.11 0.99
C PRO A 80 6.55 -14.40 -0.24
N ALA A 81 6.24 -14.86 -1.45
CA ALA A 81 6.70 -14.23 -2.69
C ALA A 81 5.96 -12.91 -2.94
N GLU A 82 4.64 -12.89 -2.81
CA GLU A 82 3.83 -11.67 -2.94
C GLU A 82 4.13 -10.66 -1.83
N ALA A 83 4.38 -11.12 -0.60
CA ALA A 83 4.84 -10.23 0.47
C ALA A 83 6.21 -9.61 0.16
N ALA A 84 7.12 -10.35 -0.48
CA ALA A 84 8.42 -9.84 -0.91
C ALA A 84 8.29 -8.80 -2.03
N GLU A 85 7.44 -9.07 -3.01
CA GLU A 85 7.08 -8.12 -4.07
C GLU A 85 6.50 -6.83 -3.49
N LEU A 86 5.50 -6.93 -2.61
CA LEU A 86 4.87 -5.77 -1.96
C LEU A 86 5.86 -4.93 -1.15
N LEU A 87 6.79 -5.59 -0.43
CA LEU A 87 7.79 -4.89 0.39
C LEU A 87 8.96 -4.33 -0.42
N GLY A 88 9.09 -4.67 -1.71
CA GLY A 88 10.27 -4.36 -2.51
C GLY A 88 11.55 -5.01 -1.94
N LEU A 89 11.44 -6.22 -1.41
CA LEU A 89 12.53 -6.96 -0.76
C LEU A 89 12.77 -8.29 -1.48
N SER A 90 13.97 -8.86 -1.33
CA SER A 90 14.22 -10.18 -1.87
C SER A 90 13.42 -11.25 -1.13
N ARG A 91 12.94 -12.27 -1.85
CA ARG A 91 12.19 -13.39 -1.26
C ARG A 91 12.96 -14.08 -0.12
N PRO A 92 14.28 -14.39 -0.24
CA PRO A 92 15.02 -14.97 0.87
C PRO A 92 15.05 -14.07 2.12
N PHE A 93 15.11 -12.75 1.93
CA PHE A 93 15.09 -11.81 3.05
C PHE A 93 13.74 -11.86 3.78
N VAL A 94 12.64 -11.83 3.04
CA VAL A 94 11.29 -11.94 3.63
C VAL A 94 11.11 -13.28 4.33
N VAL A 95 11.54 -14.40 3.74
CA VAL A 95 11.46 -15.71 4.40
C VAL A 95 12.14 -15.69 5.77
N ARG A 96 13.34 -15.10 5.89
CA ARG A 96 14.01 -14.94 7.20
C ARG A 96 13.22 -14.11 8.20
N LEU A 97 12.57 -13.03 7.75
CA LEU A 97 11.71 -12.20 8.62
C LEU A 97 10.48 -12.97 9.12
N LEU A 98 9.94 -13.85 8.28
CA LEU A 98 8.83 -14.72 8.66
C LEU A 98 9.32 -15.79 9.65
N ASP A 99 10.49 -16.41 9.39
CA ASP A 99 11.09 -17.43 10.26
C ASP A 99 11.44 -16.87 11.65
N SER A 100 11.91 -15.62 11.73
CA SER A 100 12.20 -14.94 12.99
C SER A 100 10.95 -14.42 13.70
N GLY A 101 9.78 -14.48 13.08
CA GLY A 101 8.52 -13.93 13.61
C GLY A 101 8.45 -12.41 13.59
N GLU A 102 9.37 -11.71 12.92
CA GLU A 102 9.29 -10.26 12.71
C GLU A 102 8.07 -9.86 11.89
N ILE A 103 7.65 -10.73 10.97
CA ILE A 103 6.37 -10.64 10.29
C ILE A 103 5.56 -11.89 10.65
N PRO A 104 4.40 -11.75 11.32
CA PRO A 104 3.53 -12.87 11.62
C PRO A 104 3.15 -13.65 10.35
N SER A 105 3.20 -14.98 10.44
CA SER A 105 2.79 -15.86 9.35
C SER A 105 2.21 -17.15 9.91
N SER A 106 1.42 -17.84 9.09
CA SER A 106 0.83 -19.13 9.45
C SER A 106 0.90 -20.07 8.25
N HIS A 107 0.63 -21.34 8.49
CA HIS A 107 0.39 -22.30 7.42
C HIS A 107 -1.11 -22.46 7.22
N LEU A 108 -1.51 -22.68 5.97
CA LEU A 108 -2.90 -23.07 5.69
C LEU A 108 -3.26 -24.34 6.46
N PRO A 109 -4.50 -24.47 6.97
CA PRO A 109 -4.95 -25.69 7.62
C PRO A 109 -4.72 -26.92 6.75
N GLY A 110 -4.01 -27.92 7.27
CA GLY A 110 -3.71 -29.17 6.56
C GLY A 110 -2.72 -29.03 5.39
N SER A 111 -1.93 -27.94 5.32
CA SER A 111 -1.01 -27.69 4.21
C SER A 111 0.33 -27.11 4.67
N SER A 112 1.40 -27.38 3.93
CA SER A 112 2.71 -26.74 4.11
C SER A 112 2.79 -25.34 3.49
N HIS A 113 1.71 -24.86 2.87
CA HIS A 113 1.68 -23.53 2.24
C HIS A 113 1.63 -22.43 3.30
N ARG A 114 2.72 -21.68 3.40
CA ARG A 114 2.83 -20.50 4.26
C ARG A 114 2.07 -19.31 3.69
N VAL A 115 1.40 -18.58 4.57
CA VAL A 115 0.63 -17.38 4.28
C VAL A 115 0.95 -16.27 5.28
N VAL A 116 0.78 -15.04 4.81
CA VAL A 116 1.04 -13.80 5.56
C VAL A 116 -0.16 -12.88 5.34
N ARG A 117 -0.70 -12.24 6.38
CA ARG A 117 -1.81 -11.29 6.17
C ARG A 117 -1.25 -9.98 5.63
N LEU A 118 -1.96 -9.35 4.70
CA LEU A 118 -1.61 -8.03 4.17
C LEU A 118 -1.42 -7.00 5.29
N ALA A 119 -2.30 -7.02 6.29
CA ALA A 119 -2.22 -6.13 7.46
C ALA A 119 -0.86 -6.23 8.19
N ASP A 120 -0.33 -7.45 8.35
CA ASP A 120 0.94 -7.70 9.02
C ASP A 120 2.13 -7.22 8.18
N VAL A 121 2.07 -7.43 6.86
CA VAL A 121 3.08 -6.92 5.91
C VAL A 121 3.13 -5.38 5.95
N LEU A 122 1.98 -4.72 5.89
CA LEU A 122 1.89 -3.25 5.94
C LEU A 122 2.34 -2.71 7.31
N ALA A 123 2.01 -3.39 8.41
CA ALA A 123 2.48 -3.02 9.75
C ALA A 123 4.01 -3.08 9.86
N PHE A 124 4.62 -4.14 9.31
CA PHE A 124 6.07 -4.24 9.22
C PHE A 124 6.69 -3.11 8.39
N GLN A 125 6.10 -2.80 7.22
CA GLN A 125 6.58 -1.71 6.36
C GLN A 125 6.56 -0.36 7.08
N ARG A 126 5.47 -0.02 7.76
CA ARG A 126 5.35 1.21 8.56
C ARG A 126 6.41 1.30 9.65
N LYS A 127 6.60 0.22 10.44
CA LYS A 127 7.63 0.15 11.48
C LYS A 127 9.03 0.35 10.90
N ARG A 128 9.30 -0.23 9.73
CA ARG A 128 10.58 -0.09 9.02
C ARG A 128 10.82 1.33 8.54
N GLN A 129 9.79 1.99 8.00
CA GLN A 129 9.85 3.40 7.58
C GLN A 129 10.11 4.32 8.77
N GLN A 130 9.37 4.18 9.87
CA GLN A 130 9.56 4.98 11.09
C GLN A 130 10.98 4.86 11.63
N ARG A 131 11.55 3.64 11.64
CA ARG A 131 12.95 3.41 12.05
C ARG A 131 13.94 4.13 11.12
N ARG A 132 13.68 4.14 9.81
CA ARG A 132 14.53 4.85 8.82
C ARG A 132 14.46 6.36 9.03
N GLU A 133 13.27 6.91 9.20
CA GLU A 133 13.07 8.34 9.48
C GLU A 133 13.74 8.77 10.79
N GLY A 134 13.57 7.98 11.86
CA GLY A 134 14.22 8.25 13.14
C GLY A 134 15.76 8.26 13.02
N ARG A 135 16.33 7.29 12.31
CA ARG A 135 17.78 7.26 12.04
C ARG A 135 18.24 8.46 11.23
N ARG A 136 17.47 8.88 10.23
CA ARG A 136 17.79 10.06 9.41
C ARG A 136 17.80 11.32 10.27
N ARG A 137 16.78 11.54 11.11
CA ARG A 137 16.74 12.69 12.03
C ARG A 137 17.91 12.71 13.01
N ILE A 138 18.33 11.55 13.51
CA ILE A 138 19.51 11.44 14.38
C ILE A 138 20.77 11.84 13.60
N ALA A 139 20.94 11.33 12.38
CA ALA A 139 22.08 11.68 11.53
C ALA A 139 22.12 13.19 11.23
N ASP A 140 20.98 13.76 10.80
CA ASP A 140 20.85 15.19 10.51
C ASP A 140 21.20 16.06 11.75
N ALA A 141 20.77 15.65 12.95
CA ALA A 141 21.08 16.36 14.20
C ALA A 141 22.55 16.23 14.63
N VAL A 142 23.19 15.08 14.38
CA VAL A 142 24.62 14.87 14.64
C VAL A 142 25.47 15.73 13.70
N ASP A 143 25.09 15.78 12.42
CA ASP A 143 25.75 16.59 11.40
C ASP A 143 25.61 18.10 11.72
N GLU A 144 24.41 18.54 12.13
CA GLU A 144 24.17 19.93 12.56
C GLU A 144 24.97 20.31 13.82
N ALA A 145 25.16 19.35 14.74
CA ALA A 145 25.96 19.55 15.95
C ALA A 145 27.49 19.51 15.70
N GLY A 146 27.94 19.20 14.49
CA GLY A 146 29.37 19.17 14.13
C GLY A 146 30.18 18.10 14.89
N LEU A 147 29.54 17.04 15.36
CA LEU A 147 30.19 15.98 16.13
C LEU A 147 30.84 14.95 15.18
N PRO A 148 32.13 14.60 15.33
CA PRO A 148 32.75 13.55 14.54
C PRO A 148 32.22 12.17 14.98
N TYR A 149 31.93 11.31 13.99
CA TYR A 149 31.57 9.90 14.18
C TYR A 149 32.74 9.07 14.71
#